data_AF-Q867H2-F1
#
_entry.id   AF-Q867H2-F1
#
_cell.length_a   1.000
_cell.length_b   1.000
_cell.length_c   1.000
_cell.angle_alpha   90.00
_cell.angle_beta   90.00
_cell.angle_gamma   90.00
#
_symmetry.space_group_name_H-M   'P 1'
#
loop_
_entity.id
_entity.type
_entity.pdbx_description
1 polymer ?
#
loop_
_entity_poly.entity_id
_entity_poly.type
_entity_poly.pdbx_seq_one_letter_code
_entity_poly.pdbx_strand_id
1 'polypeptide(L)' 'MYSKYERQKDKRPYSERKDQYTGPQFLYPPDRIPPSKAIKWNEEGLPMYEVLPDGAGAKTAVEAAAE' A
#
# COMPACT_ATOMS: atom_id res chain seq x y z
N MET A 1 -30.23 19.23 20.57
CA MET A 1 -31.05 18.07 20.13
C MET A 1 -31.25 18.25 18.63
N TYR A 2 -30.61 17.46 17.78
CA TYR A 2 -30.74 17.60 16.32
C TYR A 2 -31.83 16.65 15.83
N SER A 3 -32.70 17.12 14.94
CA SER A 3 -33.78 16.31 14.35
C SER A 3 -33.19 15.26 13.41
N LYS A 4 -33.76 14.05 13.38
CA LYS A 4 -33.36 12.95 12.48
C LYS A 4 -33.38 13.35 11.00
N TYR A 5 -34.13 14.38 10.64
CA TYR A 5 -34.30 14.87 9.26
C TYR A 5 -33.48 16.13 8.96
N GLU A 6 -32.70 16.61 9.93
CA GLU A 6 -31.90 17.83 9.76
C GLU A 6 -30.64 17.52 8.95
N ARG A 7 -30.54 18.11 7.75
CA ARG A 7 -29.33 17.99 6.94
C ARG A 7 -28.16 18.66 7.67
N GLN A 8 -27.12 17.89 7.96
CA GLN A 8 -25.86 18.45 8.46
C GLN A 8 -25.31 19.44 7.43
N LYS A 9 -25.06 20.68 7.85
CA LYS A 9 -24.41 21.68 7.00
C LYS A 9 -22.99 21.22 6.67
N ASP A 10 -22.66 21.23 5.37
CA ASP A 10 -21.31 20.95 4.90
C ASP A 10 -20.33 22.00 5.45
N LYS A 11 -19.34 21.55 6.22
CA LYS A 11 -18.33 22.41 6.85
C LYS A 11 -17.20 22.79 5.88
N ARG A 12 -17.17 22.22 4.66
CA ARG A 12 -16.14 22.50 3.66
C ARG A 12 -16.30 23.90 3.05
N PRO A 13 -15.19 24.57 2.69
CA PRO A 13 -15.21 25.83 1.95
C PRO A 13 -15.85 25.65 0.57
N TYR A 14 -16.51 26.70 0.06
CA TYR A 14 -17.33 26.62 -1.17
C TYR A 14 -16.52 26.17 -2.40
N SER A 15 -15.24 26.51 -2.46
CA SER A 15 -14.30 26.11 -3.52
C SER A 15 -14.08 24.60 -3.63
N GLU A 16 -14.19 23.86 -2.51
CA GLU A 16 -13.93 22.41 -2.43
C GLU A 16 -15.20 21.56 -2.62
N ARG A 17 -16.38 22.18 -2.61
CA ARG A 17 -17.67 21.47 -2.74
C ARG A 17 -17.89 20.88 -4.13
N LYS A 18 -17.19 21.43 -5.13
CA LYS A 18 -17.23 20.95 -6.53
C LYS A 18 -16.46 19.64 -6.71
N ASP A 19 -15.47 19.38 -5.85
CA ASP A 19 -14.60 18.22 -5.95
C ASP A 19 -15.21 17.08 -5.13
N GLN A 20 -16.09 16.32 -5.79
CA GLN A 20 -16.73 15.14 -5.21
C GLN A 20 -15.88 13.91 -5.51
N TYR A 21 -15.04 13.50 -4.57
CA TYR A 21 -14.27 12.26 -4.69
C TYR A 21 -15.19 11.07 -4.40
N THR A 22 -15.76 10.48 -5.46
CA THR A 22 -16.56 9.25 -5.39
C THR A 22 -15.76 8.07 -5.91
N GLY A 23 -15.65 6.99 -5.12
CA GLY A 23 -15.01 5.73 -5.51
C GLY A 23 -13.85 5.31 -4.60
N PRO A 24 -13.25 4.12 -4.82
CA PRO A 24 -12.02 3.72 -4.17
C PRO A 24 -10.88 4.65 -4.62
N GLN A 25 -10.24 5.35 -3.68
CA GLN A 25 -9.11 6.26 -3.94
C GLN A 25 -7.78 5.52 -4.14
N PHE A 26 -7.81 4.19 -4.28
CA PHE A 26 -6.62 3.44 -4.64
C PHE A 26 -6.29 3.75 -6.10
N LEU A 27 -5.20 4.49 -6.32
CA LEU A 27 -4.58 4.59 -7.62
C LEU A 27 -4.38 3.15 -8.12
N TYR A 28 -5.00 2.83 -9.26
CA TYR A 28 -4.86 1.53 -9.90
C TYR A 28 -3.83 1.63 -11.03
N PRO A 29 -2.84 0.73 -11.08
CA PRO A 29 -2.54 -0.32 -10.13
C PRO A 29 -1.88 0.24 -8.84
N PRO A 30 -2.08 -0.41 -7.68
CA PRO A 30 -1.40 0.00 -6.46
C PRO A 30 0.10 -0.27 -6.54
N ASP A 31 0.90 0.66 -6.02
CA ASP A 31 2.34 0.45 -5.86
C ASP A 31 2.60 -0.73 -4.92
N ARG A 32 3.40 -1.70 -5.37
CA ARG A 32 3.77 -2.86 -4.55
C ARG A 32 4.88 -2.48 -3.58
N ILE A 33 4.66 -2.73 -2.30
CA ILE A 33 5.69 -2.57 -1.27
C ILE A 33 6.78 -3.64 -1.48
N PRO A 34 8.06 -3.28 -1.61
CA PRO A 34 9.13 -4.24 -1.79
C PRO A 34 9.34 -5.08 -0.51
N PRO A 35 9.71 -6.36 -0.62
CA PRO A 35 9.94 -7.21 0.54
C PRO A 35 11.19 -6.75 1.32
N SER A 36 11.06 -6.68 2.64
CA SER A 36 12.13 -6.27 3.55
C SER A 36 12.95 -7.43 4.12
N LYS A 37 12.49 -8.67 3.94
CA LYS A 37 13.16 -9.87 4.45
C LYS A 37 13.33 -10.90 3.34
N ALA A 38 14.54 -11.46 3.24
CA ALA A 38 14.82 -12.63 2.41
C ALA A 38 14.91 -13.87 3.31
N ILE A 39 14.40 -14.99 2.81
CA ILE A 39 14.62 -16.30 3.42
C ILE A 39 15.84 -16.92 2.71
N LYS A 40 16.86 -17.27 3.47
CA LYS A 40 17.99 -18.10 3.02
C LYS A 40 17.95 -19.44 3.74
N TRP A 41 18.20 -20.52 3.01
CA TRP A 41 18.29 -21.86 3.58
C TRP A 41 19.73 -22.14 3.95
N ASN A 42 19.99 -22.57 5.19
CA ASN A 42 21.31 -23.00 5.61
C ASN A 42 21.61 -24.44 5.14
N GLU A 43 22.84 -24.90 5.30
CA GLU A 43 23.27 -26.25 4.89
C GLU A 43 22.56 -27.38 5.69
N GLU A 44 21.97 -27.04 6.83
CA GLU A 44 21.18 -27.94 7.68
C GLU A 44 19.70 -27.99 7.25
N GLY A 45 19.32 -27.25 6.19
CA GLY A 45 17.95 -27.19 5.68
C GLY A 45 16.99 -26.34 6.53
N LEU A 46 17.51 -25.48 7.40
CA LEU A 46 16.75 -24.54 8.22
C LEU A 46 16.63 -23.16 7.56
N PRO A 47 15.46 -22.50 7.63
CA PRO A 47 15.29 -21.16 7.11
C PRO A 47 15.88 -20.11 8.05
N MET A 48 16.77 -19.27 7.52
CA MET A 48 17.31 -18.07 8.16
C MET A 48 16.74 -16.82 7.48
N TYR A 49 16.32 -15.84 8.29
CA TYR A 49 15.78 -14.57 7.81
C TYR A 49 16.86 -13.50 7.83
N GLU A 50 17.13 -12.90 6.67
CA GLU A 50 17.99 -11.73 6.56
C GLU A 50 17.18 -10.48 6.24
N VAL A 51 17.51 -9.37 6.89
CA VAL A 51 16.89 -8.06 6.61
C VAL A 51 17.57 -7.48 5.38
N LEU A 52 16.80 -7.29 4.32
CA LEU A 52 17.26 -6.64 3.10
C LEU A 52 17.29 -5.12 3.32
N PRO A 53 18.30 -4.40 2.80
CA PRO A 53 18.28 -2.95 2.80
C PRO A 53 17.08 -2.44 2.00
N ASP A 54 16.54 -1.30 2.43
CA ASP A 54 15.30 -0.72 1.88
C ASP A 54 15.34 -0.66 0.34
N GLY A 55 14.47 -1.44 -0.31
CA GLY A 55 14.32 -1.47 -1.77
C GLY A 55 15.15 -2.51 -2.54
N ALA A 56 15.98 -3.34 -1.88
CA ALA A 56 16.79 -4.35 -2.57
C ALA A 56 16.01 -5.62 -2.99
N GLY A 57 14.92 -5.96 -2.29
CA GLY A 57 14.16 -7.18 -2.53
C GLY A 57 13.36 -7.22 -3.84
N ALA A 58 13.16 -6.08 -4.49
CA ALA A 58 12.40 -6.01 -5.75
C ALA A 58 13.23 -6.38 -6.99
N LYS A 59 14.57 -6.22 -6.95
CA LYS A 59 15.43 -6.49 -8.11
C LYS A 59 15.73 -7.97 -8.30
N THR A 60 15.95 -8.69 -7.19
CA THR A 60 16.35 -10.10 -7.22
C THR A 60 15.23 -11.04 -7.65
N ALA A 61 13.96 -10.73 -7.35
CA ALA A 61 12.82 -11.58 -7.74
C ALA A 61 12.46 -11.48 -9.23
N VAL A 62 12.75 -10.36 -9.88
CA VAL A 62 12.49 -10.17 -11.33
C VAL A 62 13.59 -10.83 -12.15
N GLU A 63 14.84 -10.79 -11.68
CA GLU A 63 16.00 -11.40 -12.33
C GLU A 63 15.96 -12.94 -12.22
N ALA A 64 15.54 -13.49 -11.08
CA ALA A 64 15.38 -14.94 -10.89
C ALA A 64 14.16 -15.56 -11.61
N ALA A 65 13.23 -14.75 -12.12
CA ALA A 65 12.07 -15.22 -12.89
C ALA A 65 12.26 -15.07 -14.41
N ALA A 66 13.39 -14.51 -14.84
CA ALA A 66 13.73 -14.27 -16.25
C ALA A 66 14.81 -15.23 -16.79
N GLU A 67 15.26 -16.19 -15.97
CA GLU A 67 16.10 -17.34 -16.34
C GLU A 67 15.25 -18.62 -16.32
#